data_AF-A4C3M1-F1
#
_entry.id   AF-A4C3M1-F1
#
_cell.length_a   1.000
_cell.length_b   1.000
_cell.length_c   1.000
_cell.angle_alpha   90.00
_cell.angle_beta   90.00
_cell.angle_gamma   90.00
#
_symmetry.space_group_name_H-M   'P 1'
#
loop_
_entity.id
_entity.type
_entity.pdbx_description
1 polymer ?
#
loop_
_entity_poly.entity_id
_entity_poly.type
_entity_poly.pdbx_seq_one_letter_code
_entity_poly.pdbx_strand_id
1 'polypeptide(L)'
;MPLQNRVDPFGNLTTVSSRGEFLGNRGILHDESRKIVKPWAHKNWVICELSFKGIKRELFSPGSYSELFFLDEATALSAGNKKSGHS
;
A
#
# COMPACT_ATOMS: atom_id res chain seq x y z
N MET A 1 4.08 -12.21 11.93
CA MET A 1 2.72 -12.20 11.36
C MET A 1 2.72 -11.26 10.17
N PRO A 2 2.11 -11.60 9.02
CA PRO A 2 2.05 -10.69 7.88
C PRO A 2 1.21 -9.46 8.24
N LEU A 3 1.69 -8.27 7.86
CA LEU A 3 0.96 -7.01 8.05
C LEU A 3 -0.25 -6.96 7.09
N GLN A 4 -1.33 -6.32 7.51
CA GLN A 4 -2.52 -6.08 6.66
C GLN A 4 -2.26 -4.90 5.72
N ASN A 5 -1.29 -5.07 4.84
CA ASN A 5 -0.79 -4.00 3.98
C ASN A 5 -0.75 -4.41 2.51
N ARG A 6 -1.59 -5.37 2.13
CA ARG A 6 -1.76 -5.83 0.75
C ARG A 6 -3.08 -5.36 0.23
N VAL A 7 -3.11 -4.83 -0.98
CA VAL A 7 -4.34 -4.28 -1.56
C VAL A 7 -4.83 -5.23 -2.64
N ASP A 8 -6.08 -5.65 -2.54
CA ASP A 8 -6.75 -6.43 -3.58
C ASP A 8 -7.21 -5.52 -4.74
N PRO A 9 -7.69 -6.09 -5.87
CA PRO A 9 -8.22 -5.29 -6.98
C PRO A 9 -9.43 -4.43 -6.63
N PHE A 10 -10.06 -4.63 -5.47
CA PHE A 10 -11.20 -3.86 -4.98
C PHE A 10 -10.79 -2.73 -4.01
N GLY A 11 -9.50 -2.62 -3.67
CA GLY A 11 -8.98 -1.63 -2.73
C GLY A 11 -9.06 -2.04 -1.25
N ASN A 12 -9.35 -3.30 -0.94
CA ASN A 12 -9.38 -3.86 0.41
C ASN A 12 -7.98 -4.25 0.89
N LEU A 13 -7.75 -4.05 2.19
CA LEU A 13 -6.50 -4.40 2.83
C LEU A 13 -6.53 -5.84 3.34
N THR A 14 -5.59 -6.67 2.89
CA THR A 14 -5.48 -8.10 3.18
C THR A 14 -4.11 -8.44 3.77
N THR A 15 -4.03 -9.60 4.44
CA THR A 15 -2.83 -10.12 5.10
C THR A 15 -2.21 -11.27 4.28
N VAL A 16 -1.83 -11.01 3.03
CA VAL A 16 -1.22 -12.05 2.16
C VAL A 16 0.31 -12.03 2.21
N SER A 17 0.93 -13.20 2.07
CA SER A 17 2.39 -13.36 2.05
C SER A 17 3.05 -12.99 0.72
N SER A 18 2.25 -12.71 -0.32
CA SER A 18 2.74 -12.32 -1.64
C SER A 18 3.62 -11.08 -1.55
N ARG A 19 4.69 -11.02 -2.36
CA ARG A 19 5.51 -9.81 -2.50
C ARG A 19 4.81 -8.92 -3.52
N GLY A 20 4.44 -7.70 -3.13
CA GLY A 20 3.84 -6.75 -4.06
C GLY A 20 4.90 -6.06 -4.91
N GLU A 21 4.59 -5.82 -6.18
CA GLU A 21 5.46 -5.14 -7.16
C GLU A 21 5.24 -3.62 -7.20
N PHE A 22 4.12 -3.14 -6.64
CA PHE A 22 3.78 -1.72 -6.61
C PHE A 22 3.49 -1.25 -5.19
N LEU A 23 3.89 -0.01 -4.90
CA LEU A 23 3.62 0.66 -3.62
C LEU A 23 2.48 1.66 -3.79
N GLY A 24 1.47 1.53 -2.94
CA GLY A 24 0.40 2.48 -2.71
C GLY A 24 0.59 3.25 -1.41
N ASN A 25 0.16 4.50 -1.43
CA ASN A 25 -0.04 5.30 -0.24
C ASN A 25 -1.49 5.83 -0.25
N ARG A 26 -2.18 5.63 0.87
CA ARG A 26 -3.53 6.13 1.14
C ARG A 26 -3.63 6.86 2.49
N GLY A 27 -2.50 7.39 2.93
CA GLY A 27 -2.26 8.05 4.21
C GLY A 27 -1.86 7.10 5.35
N ILE A 28 -1.90 7.60 6.59
CA ILE A 28 -1.59 6.84 7.81
C ILE A 28 -2.83 6.08 8.23
N LEU A 29 -2.91 4.77 8.01
CA LEU A 29 -4.06 3.90 8.29
C LEU A 29 -3.88 3.02 9.53
N HIS A 30 -2.63 2.88 9.98
CA HIS A 30 -2.27 2.05 11.12
C HIS A 30 -2.18 2.86 12.42
N ASP A 31 -2.36 2.16 13.52
CA ASP A 31 -2.05 2.62 14.87
C ASP A 31 -0.59 2.29 15.26
N GLU A 32 -0.10 2.80 16.40
CA GLU A 32 1.24 2.50 16.95
C GLU A 32 1.53 1.00 17.05
N SER A 33 0.48 0.18 17.20
CA SER A 33 0.57 -1.29 17.18
C SER A 33 0.73 -1.90 15.77
N ARG A 34 0.93 -1.10 14.72
CA ARG A 34 0.98 -1.51 13.29
C ARG A 34 -0.27 -2.26 12.82
N LYS A 35 -1.42 -1.97 13.44
CA LYS A 35 -2.72 -2.52 13.06
C LYS A 35 -3.51 -1.48 12.27
N ILE A 36 -4.10 -1.90 11.16
CA ILE A 36 -5.03 -1.05 10.40
C ILE A 36 -6.23 -0.74 11.28
N VAL A 37 -6.47 0.54 11.54
CA VAL A 37 -7.63 1.03 12.32
C VAL A 37 -8.65 1.77 11.45
N LYS A 38 -8.29 2.08 10.20
CA LYS A 38 -9.20 2.73 9.24
C LYS A 38 -8.90 2.29 7.80
N PRO A 39 -9.93 2.29 6.93
CA PRO A 39 -9.78 1.79 5.56
C PRO A 39 -9.07 2.78 4.61
N TRP A 40 -9.18 4.09 4.87
CA TRP A 40 -8.45 5.13 4.13
C TRP A 40 -8.37 6.43 4.95
N ALA A 41 -7.31 7.23 4.77
CA ALA A 41 -7.23 8.59 5.30
C ALA A 41 -7.65 9.62 4.25
N HIS A 42 -7.36 9.34 2.97
CA HIS A 42 -7.73 10.18 1.83
C HIS A 42 -8.33 9.34 0.71
N LYS A 43 -9.21 9.94 -0.10
CA LYS A 43 -9.84 9.26 -1.25
C LYS A 43 -8.86 9.01 -2.38
N ASN A 44 -7.86 9.88 -2.53
CA ASN A 44 -6.86 9.78 -3.59
C ASN A 44 -5.80 8.74 -3.23
N TRP A 45 -5.40 7.99 -4.25
CA TRP A 45 -4.28 7.07 -4.18
C TRP A 45 -3.04 7.71 -4.78
N VAL A 46 -1.91 7.49 -4.14
CA VAL A 46 -0.59 7.70 -4.76
C VAL A 46 0.00 6.33 -5.01
N ILE A 47 0.27 6.01 -6.27
CA ILE A 47 1.00 4.80 -6.63
C ILE A 47 2.38 5.13 -7.17
N CYS A 48 3.35 4.39 -6.68
CA CYS A 48 4.71 4.39 -7.18
C CYS A 48 5.06 2.97 -7.60
N GLU A 49 5.74 2.84 -8.73
CA GLU A 49 6.41 1.59 -9.07
C GLU A 49 7.44 1.29 -8.00
N LEU A 50 7.38 0.08 -7.43
CA LEU A 50 8.32 -0.34 -6.42
C LEU A 50 9.56 -0.82 -7.17
N SER A 51 10.36 0.12 -7.68
CA SER A 51 11.68 -0.21 -8.23
C SER A 51 12.46 -0.87 -7.09
N PHE A 52 12.56 -2.19 -7.14
CA PHE A 52 12.91 -3.09 -6.05
C PHE A 52 14.37 -2.87 -5.59
N LYS A 53 14.64 -1.74 -4.94
CA LYS A 53 15.97 -1.33 -4.48
C LYS A 53 16.35 -1.92 -3.11
N GLY A 54 15.75 -3.06 -2.73
CA GLY A 54 16.09 -3.74 -1.48
C GLY A 54 15.95 -2.86 -0.23
N ILE A 55 15.10 -1.83 -0.28
CA ILE A 55 14.94 -0.87 0.82
C ILE A 55 14.24 -1.59 1.98
N LYS A 56 15.02 -1.98 2.99
CA LYS A 56 14.52 -2.50 4.27
C LYS A 56 14.08 -1.33 5.15
N ARG A 57 12.92 -0.76 4.84
CA ARG A 57 12.24 0.19 5.73
C ARG A 57 11.33 -0.57 6.68
N GLU A 58 11.21 -0.04 7.90
CA GLU A 58 10.21 -0.53 8.84
C GLU A 58 8.83 -0.14 8.32
N LEU A 59 8.03 -1.15 8.01
CA LEU A 59 6.67 -0.95 7.54
C LEU A 59 5.79 -0.47 8.70
N PHE A 60 4.94 0.51 8.41
CA PHE A 60 4.03 1.11 9.40
C PHE A 60 4.79 1.78 10.56
N SER A 61 5.83 2.53 10.24
CA SER A 61 6.52 3.35 11.24
C SER A 61 5.56 4.41 11.81
N PRO A 62 5.54 4.62 13.13
CA PRO A 62 4.70 5.64 13.78
C PRO A 62 4.90 7.03 13.15
N GLY A 63 3.80 7.71 12.85
CA GLY A 63 3.83 9.03 12.21
C GLY A 63 4.17 9.01 10.71
N SER A 64 4.36 7.83 10.11
CA SER A 64 4.57 7.68 8.67
C SER A 64 3.33 7.12 7.98
N TYR A 65 3.24 7.33 6.66
CA TYR A 65 2.16 6.76 5.86
C TYR A 65 2.19 5.23 5.91
N SER A 66 1.04 4.60 5.68
CA SER A 66 0.97 3.15 5.59
C SER A 66 1.44 2.70 4.22
N GLU A 67 2.53 1.94 4.19
CA GLU A 67 3.03 1.29 2.97
C GLU A 67 2.09 0.17 2.56
N LEU A 68 1.28 0.43 1.53
CA LEU A 68 0.35 -0.52 0.95
C LEU A 68 0.97 -1.13 -0.30
N PHE A 69 0.80 -2.43 -0.52
CA PHE A 69 1.47 -3.12 -1.61
C PHE A 69 0.42 -3.78 -2.51
N PHE A 70 0.54 -3.55 -3.82
CA PHE A 70 -0.27 -4.24 -4.83
C PHE A 70 0.53 -5.37 -5.44
N LEU A 71 -0.17 -6.43 -5.82
CA LEU A 71 0.45 -7.58 -6.48
C LEU A 71 1.08 -7.16 -7.80
N ASP A 72 0.30 -6.50 -8.67
CA ASP A 72 0.75 -6.00 -9.97
C ASP A 72 0.10 -4.63 -10.29
N GLU A 73 0.47 -4.08 -11.44
CA GLU A 73 -0.08 -2.84 -11.99
C GLU A 73 -1.60 -2.90 -12.19
N ALA A 74 -2.11 -3.98 -12.77
CA ALA A 74 -3.54 -4.17 -13.02
C ALA A 74 -4.34 -4.18 -11.71
N THR A 75 -3.78 -4.78 -10.65
CA THR A 75 -4.34 -4.76 -9.30
C THR A 75 -4.42 -3.32 -8.78
N ALA A 76 -3.34 -2.55 -8.93
CA ALA A 76 -3.33 -1.14 -8.54
C ALA A 76 -4.38 -0.33 -9.34
N LEU A 77 -4.40 -0.45 -10.66
CA LEU A 77 -5.37 0.25 -11.51
C LEU A 77 -6.81 -0.12 -11.16
N SER A 78 -7.08 -1.41 -10.94
CA SER A 78 -8.42 -1.92 -10.59
C SER A 78 -8.92 -1.38 -9.24
N ALA A 79 -8.03 -1.23 -8.26
CA ALA A 79 -8.34 -0.66 -6.95
C ALA A 79 -8.66 0.85 -6.98
N GLY A 80 -8.77 1.44 -8.17
CA GLY A 80 -9.09 2.85 -8.38
C GLY A 80 -7.88 3.77 -8.27
N ASN A 81 -6.67 3.23 -8.40
CA ASN A 81 -5.46 4.04 -8.36
C ASN A 81 -5.26 4.77 -9.69
N LYS A 82 -4.97 6.06 -9.61
CA LYS A 82 -4.49 6.84 -10.76
C LYS A 82 -2.97 6.73 -10.80
N LYS A 83 -2.40 6.23 -11.90
CA LYS A 83 -0.96 6.29 -12.17
C LYS A 83 -0.46 7.73 -12.02
N SER A 84 0.61 7.95 -11.25
CA SER A 84 1.39 9.18 -11.38
C SER A 84 2.11 9.06 -12.72
N GLY A 85 1.69 9.86 -13.71
CA GLY A 85 2.17 9.74 -15.08
C GLY A 85 3.69 9.87 -15.15
N HIS A 86 4.35 8.86 -15.71
CA HIS A 86 5.54 9.07 -16.53
C HIS A 86 5.03 9.19 -17.96
N SER A 87 4.92 10.42 -18.44
CA SER A 87 4.94 10.75 -19.87
C SER A 87 6.25 11.46 -20.15
#